data_AF-A0A354JUE1-F1
#
_entry.id   AF-A0A354JUE1-F1
#
_cell.length_a   1.000
_cell.length_b   1.000
_cell.length_c   1.000
_cell.angle_alpha   90.00
_cell.angle_beta   90.00
_cell.angle_gamma   90.00
#
_symmetry.space_group_name_H-M   'P 1'
#
loop_
_entity.id
_entity.type
_entity.pdbx_description
1 polymer ?
#
loop_
_entity_poly.entity_id
_entity_poly.type
_entity_poly.pdbx_seq_one_letter_code
_entity_poly.pdbx_strand_id
1 'polypeptide(L)'
;MSDKFSPIPAGQLLEIILHEIENRKTVFGFPSELFYNPKEGKIPTSIFGHQIDMPVGVAAGPHTQLAHNIIVAWLMGARYIELKTIQTLDE
;
A
#
# COMPACT_ATOMS: atom_id res chain seq x y z
N MET A 1 -2.50 -25.69 -10.21
CA MET A 1 -2.59 -24.22 -10.25
C MET A 1 -3.51 -23.86 -11.39
N SER A 2 -4.45 -22.95 -11.19
CA SER A 2 -5.24 -22.39 -12.30
C SER A 2 -4.31 -21.55 -13.17
N ASP A 3 -4.38 -21.71 -14.49
CA ASP A 3 -3.62 -20.87 -15.45
C ASP A 3 -4.13 -19.42 -15.49
N LYS A 4 -5.21 -19.12 -14.75
CA LYS A 4 -5.80 -17.79 -14.64
C LYS A 4 -5.42 -17.16 -13.31
N PHE A 5 -4.73 -16.02 -13.38
CA PHE A 5 -4.57 -15.10 -12.27
C PHE A 5 -5.82 -14.22 -12.15
N SER A 6 -6.45 -14.24 -10.98
CA SER A 6 -7.54 -13.33 -10.63
C SER A 6 -7.14 -12.50 -9.42
N PRO A 7 -7.54 -11.20 -9.35
CA PRO A 7 -7.33 -10.41 -8.15
C PRO A 7 -8.00 -11.04 -6.92
N ILE A 8 -7.40 -10.87 -5.75
CA ILE A 8 -8.04 -11.22 -4.48
C ILE A 8 -9.21 -10.24 -4.25
N PRO A 9 -10.43 -10.72 -3.93
CA PRO A 9 -11.54 -9.85 -3.58
C PRO A 9 -11.19 -8.91 -2.43
N ALA A 10 -11.61 -7.64 -2.51
CA ALA A 10 -11.27 -6.64 -1.51
C ALA A 10 -11.71 -7.03 -0.08
N GLY A 11 -12.87 -7.69 0.07
CA GLY A 11 -13.35 -8.17 1.37
C GLY A 11 -12.44 -9.25 1.97
N GLN A 12 -11.99 -10.19 1.16
CA GLN A 12 -11.04 -11.22 1.59
C GLN A 12 -9.68 -10.60 1.96
N LEU A 13 -9.22 -9.60 1.20
CA LEU A 13 -8.00 -8.87 1.51
C LEU A 13 -8.08 -8.19 2.89
N LEU A 14 -9.21 -7.52 3.17
CA LEU A 14 -9.45 -6.88 4.46
C LEU A 14 -9.50 -7.91 5.61
N GLU A 15 -10.16 -9.05 5.41
CA GLU A 15 -10.23 -10.12 6.40
C GLU A 15 -8.83 -10.64 6.77
N ILE A 16 -7.96 -10.85 5.77
CA ILE A 16 -6.55 -11.24 6.00
C ILE A 16 -5.83 -10.18 6.85
N ILE A 17 -5.96 -8.89 6.49
CA ILE A 17 -5.32 -7.79 7.22
C ILE A 17 -5.79 -7.76 8.68
N LEU A 18 -7.10 -7.78 8.91
CA LEU A 18 -7.67 -7.69 10.25
C LEU A 18 -7.27 -8.89 11.12
N HIS A 19 -7.31 -10.10 10.54
CA HIS A 19 -6.90 -11.31 11.23
C HIS A 19 -5.43 -11.27 11.63
N GLU A 20 -4.53 -10.81 10.75
CA GLU A 20 -3.10 -10.67 11.09
C GLU A 20 -2.84 -9.59 12.15
N ILE A 21 -3.52 -8.45 12.08
CA ILE A 21 -3.37 -7.39 13.09
C ILE A 21 -3.76 -7.92 14.47
N GLU A 22 -4.90 -8.61 14.57
CA GLU A 22 -5.42 -9.13 15.83
C GLU A 22 -4.53 -10.24 16.41
N ASN A 23 -4.10 -11.19 15.58
CA ASN A 23 -3.46 -12.42 16.07
C ASN A 23 -1.94 -12.34 16.09
N ARG A 24 -1.33 -11.47 15.28
CA ARG A 24 0.12 -11.44 15.04
C ARG A 24 0.75 -10.05 15.10
N LYS A 25 -0.06 -8.99 15.17
CA LYS A 25 0.40 -7.60 15.06
C LYS A 25 1.21 -7.36 13.78
N THR A 26 0.78 -7.98 12.69
CA THR A 26 1.38 -7.82 11.36
C THR A 26 0.34 -7.38 10.33
N VAL A 27 0.80 -6.88 9.19
CA VAL A 27 0.00 -6.78 7.96
C VAL A 27 0.83 -7.40 6.84
N PHE A 28 0.35 -8.50 6.25
CA PHE A 28 1.08 -9.29 5.25
C PHE A 28 2.48 -9.71 5.71
N GLY A 29 2.61 -10.06 7.00
CA GLY A 29 3.88 -10.43 7.64
C GLY A 29 4.79 -9.26 8.02
N PHE A 30 4.44 -8.01 7.70
CA PHE A 30 5.20 -6.84 8.16
C PHE A 30 4.79 -6.46 9.60
N PRO A 31 5.73 -6.42 10.57
CA PRO A 31 5.43 -6.07 11.96
C PRO A 31 4.90 -4.65 12.11
N SER A 32 3.84 -4.47 12.92
CA SER A 32 3.21 -3.16 13.12
C SER A 32 4.09 -2.14 13.83
N GLU A 33 5.10 -2.60 14.57
CA GLU A 33 6.12 -1.74 15.21
C GLU A 33 6.99 -0.98 14.20
N LEU A 34 7.06 -1.44 12.95
CA LEU A 34 7.78 -0.76 11.87
C LEU A 34 6.89 0.23 11.11
N PHE A 35 5.59 0.24 11.37
CA PHE A 35 4.69 1.13 10.65
C PHE A 35 5.01 2.58 10.98
N TYR A 36 4.95 3.41 9.95
CA TYR A 36 5.21 4.82 10.06
C TYR A 36 4.23 5.47 11.03
N ASN A 37 4.78 6.14 12.05
CA ASN A 37 4.01 6.94 13.00
C ASN A 37 4.01 8.42 12.56
N PRO A 38 2.87 8.96 12.10
CA PRO A 38 2.79 10.36 11.69
C PRO A 38 3.02 11.34 12.84
N LYS A 39 3.08 10.95 14.11
CA LYS A 39 3.37 11.90 15.20
C LYS A 39 4.87 12.15 15.40
N GLU A 40 5.72 11.26 14.90
CA GLU A 40 7.16 11.24 15.23
C GLU A 40 8.07 11.62 14.05
N GLY A 41 7.54 11.67 12.82
CA GLY A 41 8.38 11.85 11.64
C GLY A 41 7.71 12.53 10.47
N LYS A 42 6.87 13.55 10.69
CA LYS A 42 6.30 14.31 9.56
C LYS A 42 7.35 15.23 8.93
N ILE A 43 7.31 15.29 7.61
CA ILE A 43 7.96 16.33 6.81
C ILE A 43 6.85 16.93 5.94
N PRO A 44 6.04 17.84 6.49
CA PRO A 44 4.86 18.33 5.80
C PRO A 44 5.27 19.04 4.51
N THR A 45 4.62 18.65 3.41
CA THR A 45 4.93 19.15 2.06
C THR A 45 3.62 19.42 1.31
N SER A 46 3.63 20.42 0.43
CA SER A 46 2.52 20.62 -0.50
C SER A 46 2.84 20.02 -1.87
N ILE A 47 1.92 19.18 -2.38
CA ILE A 47 1.98 18.61 -3.73
C ILE A 47 0.62 18.86 -4.39
N PHE A 48 0.61 19.47 -5.59
CA PHE A 48 -0.60 19.80 -6.36
C PHE A 48 -1.70 20.50 -5.53
N GLY A 49 -1.32 21.43 -4.64
CA GLY A 49 -2.26 22.14 -3.76
C GLY A 49 -2.79 21.33 -2.56
N HIS A 50 -2.33 20.10 -2.38
CA HIS A 50 -2.69 19.25 -1.24
C HIS A 50 -1.54 19.21 -0.23
N GLN A 51 -1.87 19.15 1.06
CA GLN A 51 -0.89 18.94 2.12
C GLN A 51 -0.72 17.44 2.37
N ILE A 52 0.52 16.98 2.42
CA ILE A 52 0.87 15.60 2.76
C ILE A 52 1.89 15.58 3.91
N ASP A 53 1.83 14.53 4.72
CA ASP A 53 2.66 14.40 5.93
C ASP A 53 4.14 14.05 5.62
N MET A 54 4.46 13.62 4.39
CA MET A 54 5.79 13.15 3.99
C MET A 54 5.96 13.29 2.46
N PRO A 55 7.08 13.83 1.92
CA PRO A 55 7.31 13.98 0.49
C PRO A 55 7.81 12.68 -0.19
N VAL A 56 7.65 11.54 0.47
CA VAL A 56 8.12 10.22 -0.01
C VAL A 56 6.94 9.42 -0.54
N GLY A 57 7.19 8.74 -1.65
CA GLY A 57 6.20 8.00 -2.38
C GLY A 57 6.76 6.83 -3.17
N VAL A 58 5.86 6.00 -3.71
CA VAL A 58 6.23 4.88 -4.58
C VAL A 58 5.88 5.25 -6.02
N ALA A 59 6.88 5.13 -6.90
CA ALA A 59 6.73 5.38 -8.33
C ALA A 59 5.94 4.25 -9.03
N ALA A 60 5.35 4.58 -10.19
CA ALA A 60 4.59 3.61 -10.98
C ALA A 60 5.47 2.44 -11.42
N GLY A 61 5.09 1.22 -11.04
CA GLY A 61 5.93 0.04 -11.28
C GLY A 61 5.42 -1.23 -10.60
N PRO A 62 6.27 -2.27 -10.47
CA PRO A 62 5.88 -3.53 -9.82
C PRO A 62 5.35 -3.35 -8.38
N HIS A 63 5.86 -2.35 -7.66
CA HIS A 63 5.43 -2.04 -6.29
C HIS A 63 4.03 -1.40 -6.19
N THR A 64 3.47 -0.92 -7.31
CA THR A 64 2.12 -0.32 -7.33
C THR A 64 1.15 -1.09 -8.21
N GLN A 65 1.46 -2.36 -8.50
CA GLN A 65 0.61 -3.28 -9.27
C GLN A 65 -0.37 -4.06 -8.38
N LEU A 66 0.04 -4.46 -7.18
CA LEU A 66 -0.77 -5.24 -6.26
C LEU A 66 -1.29 -4.38 -5.09
N ALA A 67 -2.56 -4.54 -4.72
CA ALA A 67 -3.16 -3.85 -3.59
C ALA A 67 -2.36 -4.05 -2.28
N HIS A 68 -1.84 -5.26 -2.05
CA HIS A 68 -0.99 -5.58 -0.90
C HIS A 68 0.23 -4.65 -0.81
N ASN A 69 0.94 -4.44 -1.93
CA ASN A 69 2.14 -3.61 -1.97
C ASN A 69 1.80 -2.13 -1.72
N ILE A 70 0.69 -1.65 -2.28
CA ILE A 70 0.20 -0.28 -2.06
C ILE A 70 -0.12 -0.05 -0.59
N ILE A 71 -0.80 -1.01 0.05
CA ILE A 71 -1.15 -0.94 1.48
C ILE A 71 0.12 -0.92 2.34
N VAL A 72 1.08 -1.82 2.09
CA VAL A 72 2.34 -1.85 2.84
C VAL A 72 3.14 -0.57 2.63
N ALA A 73 3.23 -0.05 1.40
CA ALA A 73 3.90 1.22 1.13
C ALA A 73 3.31 2.37 1.96
N TRP A 74 1.99 2.45 2.04
CA TRP A 74 1.31 3.47 2.86
C TRP A 74 1.57 3.29 4.36
N LEU A 75 1.50 2.04 4.85
CA LEU A 75 1.82 1.71 6.25
C LEU A 75 3.27 2.06 6.60
N MET A 76 4.19 1.95 5.65
CA MET A 76 5.61 2.30 5.81
C MET A 76 5.91 3.78 5.55
N GLY A 77 4.88 4.62 5.35
CA GLY A 77 5.03 6.08 5.35
C GLY A 77 4.95 6.75 3.98
N ALA A 78 4.72 6.02 2.89
CA ALA A 78 4.44 6.65 1.60
C ALA A 78 3.17 7.50 1.68
N ARG A 79 3.21 8.74 1.18
CA ARG A 79 2.04 9.66 1.13
C ARG A 79 1.72 10.17 -0.27
N TYR A 80 2.51 9.75 -1.25
CA TYR A 80 2.25 9.93 -2.67
C TYR A 80 2.49 8.59 -3.37
N ILE A 81 1.53 8.07 -4.13
CA ILE A 81 1.64 6.74 -4.76
C ILE A 81 1.22 6.88 -6.21
N GLU A 82 2.15 6.61 -7.12
CA GLU A 82 1.88 6.57 -8.55
C GLU A 82 1.48 5.16 -8.92
N LEU A 83 0.22 4.97 -9.30
CA LEU A 83 -0.30 3.66 -9.63
C LEU A 83 0.30 3.14 -10.93
N LYS A 84 0.56 1.83 -10.96
CA LYS A 84 1.01 1.16 -12.18
C LYS A 84 -0.04 1.37 -13.27
N THR A 85 0.43 1.73 -14.46
CA THR A 85 -0.42 1.84 -15.64
C THR A 85 -1.09 0.50 -15.93
N ILE A 86 -2.41 0.53 -16.13
CA ILE A 86 -3.16 -0.60 -16.65
C ILE A 86 -3.32 -0.41 -18.16
N GLN A 87 -3.06 -1.46 -18.94
CA GLN A 87 -3.35 -1.47 -20.37
C GLN A 87 -4.65 -2.25 -20.55
N THR A 88 -5.66 -1.58 -21.11
CA THR A 88 -6.96 -2.19 -21.43
C THR A 88 -7.14 -2.45 -22.93
N LEU A 89 -6.14 -2.07 -23.75
CA LEU A 89 -6.21 -2.07 -25.22
C LEU A 89 -5.18 -3.00 -25.88
N ASP A 90 -4.45 -3.78 -25.09
CA ASP A 90 -3.54 -4.79 -25.62
C ASP A 90 -4.35 -6.07 -25.86
N GLU A 91 -4.65 -6.36 -27.13
CA GLU A 91 -4.98 -7.72 -27.59
C GLU A 91 -3.75 -8.62 -27.56
#